data_AF-A0A926V2Z8-F1
#
_entry.id   AF-A0A926V2Z8-F1
#
_cell.length_a   1.000
_cell.length_b   1.000
_cell.length_c   1.000
_cell.angle_alpha   90.00
_cell.angle_beta   90.00
_cell.angle_gamma   90.00
#
_symmetry.space_group_name_H-M   'P 1'
#
loop_
_entity.id
_entity.type
_entity.pdbx_description
1 polymer ?
#
loop_
_entity_poly.entity_id
_entity_poly.type
_entity_poly.pdbx_seq_one_letter_code
_entity_poly.pdbx_strand_id
1 'polypeptide(L)'
;MKGWKVGVFGGAIALGVVGAILVATNPQQSRYNEYATAKLVTYLNDSFCADLPNLFGNDLQEQCVELVAENHSELQEIVAENTQRQNFGVVSLYRTQLRTEELLPEDVKSFVPASMLPTYEVESIGGLQQFWTYRAEQQR
;
A
#
# COMPACT_ATOMS: atom_id res chain seq x y z
N MET A 1 -41.81 -15.42 -29.16
CA MET A 1 -41.28 -14.13 -28.64
C MET A 1 -41.43 -13.92 -27.11
N LYS A 2 -42.01 -14.86 -26.34
CA LYS A 2 -42.29 -14.66 -24.89
C LYS A 2 -41.14 -15.12 -23.97
N GLY A 3 -40.37 -16.13 -24.37
CA GLY A 3 -39.21 -16.63 -23.60
C GLY A 3 -38.00 -15.70 -23.56
N TRP A 4 -37.79 -14.88 -24.60
CA TRP A 4 -36.68 -13.91 -24.63
C TRP A 4 -36.82 -12.86 -23.52
N LYS A 5 -38.03 -12.31 -23.30
CA LYS A 5 -38.26 -11.34 -22.22
C LYS A 5 -37.97 -11.93 -20.83
N VAL A 6 -38.32 -13.20 -20.60
CA VAL A 6 -38.03 -13.90 -19.33
C VAL A 6 -36.52 -14.15 -19.17
N GLY A 7 -35.83 -14.58 -20.23
CA GLY A 7 -34.37 -14.78 -20.21
C GLY A 7 -33.58 -13.49 -19.98
N VAL A 8 -34.02 -12.37 -20.57
CA VAL A 8 -33.37 -11.05 -20.38
C VAL A 8 -33.62 -10.51 -18.98
N PHE A 9 -34.85 -10.62 -18.45
CA PHE A 9 -35.14 -10.18 -17.06
C PHE A 9 -34.40 -11.03 -16.02
N GLY A 10 -34.37 -12.36 -16.18
CA GLY A 10 -33.62 -13.25 -15.29
C GLY A 10 -32.11 -12.97 -15.33
N GLY A 11 -31.55 -12.75 -16.51
CA GLY A 11 -30.13 -12.38 -16.68
C GLY A 11 -29.78 -11.03 -16.05
N ALA A 12 -30.64 -10.01 -16.21
CA ALA A 12 -30.42 -8.70 -15.60
C ALA A 12 -30.46 -8.75 -14.06
N ILE A 13 -31.36 -9.52 -13.47
CA ILE A 13 -31.44 -9.69 -12.01
C ILE A 13 -30.17 -10.38 -11.48
N ALA A 14 -29.74 -11.47 -12.13
CA ALA A 14 -28.52 -12.18 -11.73
C ALA A 14 -27.27 -11.28 -11.80
N LEU A 15 -27.11 -10.52 -12.88
CA LEU A 15 -26.00 -9.57 -13.04
C LEU A 15 -26.08 -8.42 -12.02
N GLY A 16 -27.29 -7.93 -11.73
CA GLY A 16 -27.50 -6.90 -10.71
C GLY A 16 -27.08 -7.35 -9.31
N VAL A 17 -27.44 -8.57 -8.91
CA VAL A 17 -27.04 -9.15 -7.62
C VAL A 17 -25.53 -9.34 -7.54
N VAL A 18 -24.90 -9.89 -8.59
CA VAL A 18 -23.44 -10.06 -8.64
C VAL A 18 -22.73 -8.71 -8.57
N GLY A 19 -23.19 -7.72 -9.33
CA GLY A 19 -22.64 -6.37 -9.31
C GLY A 19 -22.73 -5.73 -7.92
N ALA A 20 -23.85 -5.88 -7.22
CA ALA A 20 -24.03 -5.36 -5.86
C ALA A 20 -23.06 -6.00 -4.86
N ILE A 21 -22.84 -7.33 -4.94
CA ILE A 21 -21.88 -8.05 -4.11
C ILE A 21 -20.45 -7.56 -4.39
N LEU A 22 -20.07 -7.39 -5.66
CA LEU A 22 -18.74 -6.91 -6.04
C LEU A 22 -18.47 -5.50 -5.49
N VAL A 23 -19.46 -4.61 -5.55
CA VAL A 23 -19.36 -3.26 -4.96
C VAL A 23 -19.25 -3.33 -3.44
N ALA A 24 -20.05 -4.19 -2.78
CA ALA A 24 -20.03 -4.35 -1.33
C ALA A 24 -18.73 -4.97 -0.80
N THR A 25 -18.06 -5.78 -1.62
CA THR A 25 -16.78 -6.45 -1.28
C THR A 25 -15.55 -5.66 -1.73
N ASN A 26 -15.74 -4.46 -2.31
CA ASN A 26 -14.64 -3.58 -2.65
C ASN A 26 -13.94 -3.13 -1.34
N PRO A 27 -12.62 -3.37 -1.20
CA PRO A 27 -11.93 -3.12 0.05
C PRO A 27 -11.97 -1.64 0.45
N GLN A 28 -12.04 -1.40 1.76
CA GLN A 28 -11.89 -0.08 2.34
C GLN A 28 -10.41 0.35 2.37
N GLN A 29 -10.16 1.65 2.49
CA GLN A 29 -8.80 2.19 2.52
C GLN A 29 -7.99 1.70 3.73
N SER A 30 -8.61 1.53 4.90
CA SER A 30 -7.93 0.98 6.08
C SER A 30 -7.29 -0.39 5.82
N ARG A 31 -7.99 -1.26 5.09
CA ARG A 31 -7.49 -2.59 4.70
C ARG A 31 -6.31 -2.49 3.72
N TYR A 32 -6.32 -1.49 2.85
CA TYR A 32 -5.17 -1.22 1.99
C TYR A 32 -3.99 -0.71 2.81
N ASN A 33 -4.21 0.19 3.78
CA ASN A 33 -3.13 0.72 4.62
C ASN A 33 -2.44 -0.42 5.40
N GLU A 34 -3.20 -1.39 5.94
CA GLU A 34 -2.63 -2.60 6.55
C GLU A 34 -1.77 -3.40 5.56
N TYR A 35 -2.29 -3.67 4.36
CA TYR A 35 -1.57 -4.38 3.30
C TYR A 35 -0.28 -3.67 2.88
N ALA A 36 -0.37 -2.36 2.61
CA ALA A 36 0.75 -1.56 2.13
C ALA A 36 1.81 -1.37 3.21
N THR A 37 1.40 -1.22 4.48
CA THR A 37 2.33 -1.16 5.62
C THR A 37 3.08 -2.49 5.78
N ALA A 38 2.39 -3.63 5.70
CA ALA A 38 3.05 -4.93 5.77
C ALA A 38 4.08 -5.11 4.63
N LYS A 39 3.76 -4.66 3.41
CA LYS A 39 4.70 -4.65 2.28
C LYS A 39 5.88 -3.71 2.51
N LEU A 40 5.64 -2.52 3.05
CA LEU A 40 6.68 -1.56 3.38
C LEU A 40 7.63 -2.11 4.44
N VAL A 41 7.10 -2.65 5.54
CA VAL A 41 7.90 -3.31 6.61
C VAL A 41 8.72 -4.45 6.05
N THR A 42 8.13 -5.29 5.19
CA THR A 42 8.87 -6.39 4.53
C THR A 42 10.02 -5.84 3.69
N TYR A 43 9.79 -4.80 2.89
CA TYR A 43 10.83 -4.18 2.08
C TYR A 43 11.93 -3.52 2.92
N LEU A 44 11.56 -2.82 3.99
CA LEU A 44 12.51 -2.20 4.91
C LEU A 44 13.39 -3.27 5.56
N ASN A 45 12.82 -4.37 6.03
CA ASN A 45 13.59 -5.43 6.67
C ASN A 45 14.47 -6.22 5.68
N ASP A 46 13.89 -6.67 4.57
CA ASP A 46 14.53 -7.64 3.67
C ASP A 46 15.51 -6.99 2.68
N SER A 47 15.39 -5.68 2.45
CA SER A 47 16.25 -4.95 1.51
C SER A 47 17.01 -3.84 2.22
N PHE A 48 16.32 -2.88 2.83
CA PHE A 48 16.98 -1.70 3.38
C PHE A 48 17.86 -2.01 4.61
N CYS A 49 17.30 -2.62 5.66
CA CYS A 49 18.01 -2.97 6.88
C CYS A 49 19.05 -4.06 6.64
N ALA A 50 18.75 -5.04 5.78
CA ALA A 50 19.67 -6.13 5.43
C ALA A 50 20.94 -5.63 4.72
N ASP A 51 20.87 -4.52 3.98
CA ASP A 51 22.01 -3.93 3.29
C ASP A 51 22.86 -2.99 4.18
N LEU A 52 22.46 -2.78 5.45
CA LEU A 52 23.22 -1.92 6.37
C LEU A 52 24.52 -2.59 6.84
N PRO A 53 25.66 -1.86 6.81
CA PRO A 53 26.93 -2.40 7.27
C PRO A 53 27.00 -2.45 8.79
N ASN A 54 27.71 -3.45 9.33
CA ASN A 54 28.14 -3.44 10.72
C ASN A 54 29.24 -2.39 10.92
N LEU A 55 28.99 -1.40 11.79
CA LEU A 55 29.93 -0.30 12.05
C LEU A 55 30.41 -0.33 13.50
N PHE A 56 31.73 -0.42 13.69
CA PHE A 56 32.38 -0.34 15.01
C PHE A 56 31.81 -1.28 16.10
N GLY A 57 31.34 -2.47 15.70
CA GLY A 57 30.75 -3.45 16.63
C GLY A 57 29.27 -3.22 16.96
N ASN A 58 28.64 -2.19 16.38
CA ASN A 58 27.20 -2.00 16.43
C ASN A 58 26.55 -2.75 15.28
N ASP A 59 25.58 -3.61 15.62
CA ASP A 59 24.70 -4.27 14.67
C ASP A 59 23.61 -3.28 14.24
N LEU A 60 23.87 -2.55 13.15
CA LEU A 60 22.92 -1.57 12.60
C LEU A 60 21.73 -2.25 11.92
N GLN A 61 21.90 -3.50 11.48
CA GLN A 61 20.81 -4.28 10.92
C GLN A 61 19.77 -4.59 12.00
N GLU A 62 20.20 -5.09 13.16
CA GLU A 62 19.29 -5.42 14.28
C GLU A 62 18.55 -4.17 14.79
N GLN A 63 19.26 -3.06 14.98
CA GLN A 63 18.66 -1.78 15.38
C GLN A 63 17.65 -1.26 14.36
N CYS A 64 17.92 -1.40 13.07
CA CYS A 64 17.00 -1.00 12.01
C CYS A 64 15.72 -1.84 12.04
N VAL A 65 15.84 -3.17 12.19
CA VAL A 65 14.69 -4.08 12.27
C VAL A 65 13.85 -3.78 13.51
N GLU A 66 14.49 -3.54 14.66
CA GLU A 66 13.81 -3.15 15.90
C GLU A 66 13.05 -1.83 15.72
N LEU A 67 13.70 -0.82 15.15
CA LEU A 67 13.08 0.49 14.88
C LEU A 67 11.88 0.38 13.93
N VAL A 68 11.97 -0.43 12.87
CA VAL A 68 10.84 -0.67 11.95
C VAL A 68 9.68 -1.35 12.68
N ALA A 69 9.97 -2.29 13.58
CA ALA A 69 8.95 -2.99 14.36
C ALA A 69 8.26 -2.07 15.39
N GLU A 70 9.02 -1.23 16.09
CA GLU A 70 8.51 -0.28 17.08
C GLU A 70 7.61 0.79 16.44
N ASN A 71 7.94 1.23 15.22
CA ASN A 71 7.24 2.30 14.53
C ASN A 71 6.18 1.80 13.53
N HIS A 72 5.73 0.55 13.62
CA HIS A 72 4.74 -0.01 12.70
C HIS A 72 3.46 0.86 12.59
N SER A 73 2.97 1.42 13.70
CA SER A 73 1.78 2.28 13.68
C SER A 73 2.01 3.60 12.95
N GLU A 74 3.19 4.19 13.12
CA GLU A 74 3.58 5.43 12.45
C GLU A 74 3.78 5.19 10.96
N LEU A 75 4.41 4.08 10.57
CA LEU A 75 4.50 3.65 9.17
C LEU A 75 3.11 3.48 8.54
N GLN A 76 2.12 2.96 9.28
CA GLN A 76 0.75 2.84 8.81
C GLN A 76 0.06 4.20 8.63
N GLU A 77 0.35 5.15 9.51
CA GLU A 77 -0.13 6.53 9.41
C GLU A 77 0.47 7.22 8.18
N ILE A 78 1.79 7.13 7.98
CA ILE A 78 2.49 7.64 6.80
C ILE A 78 1.88 7.05 5.52
N VAL A 79 1.65 5.74 5.47
CA VAL A 79 0.97 5.08 4.34
C VAL A 79 -0.44 5.64 4.16
N ALA A 80 -1.21 5.84 5.23
CA ALA A 80 -2.57 6.33 5.16
C ALA A 80 -2.65 7.75 4.60
N GLU A 81 -1.81 8.65 5.11
CA GLU A 81 -1.74 10.06 4.74
C GLU A 81 -1.27 10.24 3.29
N ASN A 82 -0.37 9.38 2.85
CA ASN A 82 0.22 9.44 1.52
C ASN A 82 -0.49 8.58 0.47
N THR A 83 -1.62 7.96 0.80
CA THR A 83 -2.38 7.12 -0.12
C THR A 83 -3.64 7.82 -0.64
N GLN A 84 -3.75 7.89 -1.96
CA GLN A 84 -4.97 8.30 -2.65
C GLN A 84 -5.70 7.07 -3.20
N ARG A 85 -7.00 6.94 -2.85
CA ARG A 85 -7.88 5.89 -3.36
C ARG A 85 -8.85 6.44 -4.41
N GLN A 86 -8.92 5.76 -5.55
CA GLN A 86 -9.91 5.99 -6.60
C GLN A 86 -10.81 4.77 -6.72
N ASN A 87 -12.08 4.89 -6.31
CA ASN A 87 -13.04 3.78 -6.31
C ASN A 87 -13.87 3.77 -7.61
N PHE A 88 -13.82 2.66 -8.36
CA PHE A 88 -14.55 2.44 -9.61
C PHE A 88 -15.73 1.46 -9.44
N GLY A 89 -16.20 1.25 -8.21
CA GLY A 89 -17.29 0.33 -7.88
C GLY A 89 -16.79 -1.08 -7.57
N VAL A 90 -16.42 -1.85 -8.60
CA VAL A 90 -15.97 -3.25 -8.43
C VAL A 90 -14.49 -3.37 -8.06
N VAL A 91 -13.69 -2.37 -8.43
CA VAL A 91 -12.27 -2.27 -8.11
C VAL A 91 -11.95 -0.87 -7.60
N SER A 92 -10.84 -0.73 -6.90
CA SER A 92 -10.24 0.55 -6.51
C SER A 92 -8.79 0.59 -6.95
N LEU A 93 -8.32 1.75 -7.41
CA LEU A 93 -6.90 2.03 -7.59
C LEU A 93 -6.37 2.78 -6.38
N TYR A 94 -5.17 2.43 -5.96
CA TYR A 94 -4.45 3.04 -4.84
C TYR A 94 -3.12 3.53 -5.34
N ARG A 95 -2.82 4.81 -5.09
CA ARG A 95 -1.51 5.41 -5.35
C ARG A 95 -0.95 5.92 -4.03
N THR A 96 0.20 5.39 -3.63
CA THR A 96 0.91 5.78 -2.41
C THR A 96 2.21 6.47 -2.80
N GLN A 97 2.43 7.69 -2.29
CA GLN A 97 3.66 8.45 -2.52
C GLN A 97 4.50 8.48 -1.24
N LEU A 98 5.53 7.65 -1.15
CA LEU A 98 6.36 7.57 0.05
C LEU A 98 7.60 8.44 -0.13
N ARG A 99 7.69 9.53 0.62
CA ARG A 99 8.89 10.36 0.69
C ARG A 99 9.80 9.77 1.75
N THR A 100 11.02 9.37 1.39
CA THR A 100 11.94 8.76 2.37
C THR A 100 12.26 9.69 3.54
N GLU A 101 12.18 11.00 3.32
CA GLU A 101 12.20 11.99 4.39
C GLU A 101 11.21 11.65 5.51
N GLU A 102 9.95 11.33 5.20
CA GLU A 102 8.92 11.06 6.21
C GLU A 102 9.15 9.75 6.98
N LEU A 103 9.91 8.82 6.41
CA LEU A 103 10.25 7.53 7.04
C LEU A 103 11.47 7.61 7.97
N LEU A 104 12.24 8.72 7.91
CA LEU A 104 13.44 8.87 8.71
C LEU A 104 13.12 9.42 10.10
N PRO A 105 13.83 8.95 11.14
CA PRO A 105 13.85 9.60 12.43
C PRO A 105 14.24 11.08 12.34
N GLU A 106 13.64 11.92 13.18
CA GLU A 106 13.87 13.38 13.21
C GLU A 106 15.33 13.76 13.42
N ASP A 107 16.06 12.99 14.21
CA ASP A 107 17.49 13.15 14.42
C ASP A 107 18.28 12.98 13.12
N VAL A 108 17.93 11.99 12.29
CA VAL A 108 18.60 11.72 11.01
C VAL A 108 18.24 12.74 9.92
N LYS A 109 16.98 13.21 9.88
CA LYS A 109 16.51 14.23 8.93
C LYS A 109 17.41 15.48 8.92
N SER A 110 17.95 15.87 10.07
CA SER A 110 18.79 17.05 10.21
C SER A 110 20.18 16.93 9.55
N PHE A 111 20.65 15.70 9.30
CA PHE A 111 21.98 15.43 8.74
C PHE A 111 21.96 15.13 7.23
N VAL A 112 20.79 14.85 6.65
CA VAL A 112 20.65 14.46 5.24
C VAL A 112 19.78 15.47 4.48
N PRO A 113 20.28 16.14 3.44
CA PRO A 113 19.48 17.09 2.67
C PRO A 113 18.31 16.40 1.95
N ALA A 114 17.12 17.00 1.98
CA ALA A 114 15.93 16.47 1.30
C ALA A 114 16.15 16.25 -0.22
N SER A 115 17.06 16.98 -0.85
CA SER A 115 17.42 16.79 -2.27
C SER A 115 18.17 15.49 -2.57
N MET A 116 18.66 14.78 -1.55
CA MET A 116 19.30 13.47 -1.69
C MET A 116 18.35 12.31 -1.38
N LEU A 117 17.15 12.61 -0.88
CA LEU A 117 16.20 11.63 -0.40
C LEU A 117 15.20 11.27 -1.51
N PRO A 118 15.15 9.98 -1.93
CA PRO A 118 14.26 9.59 -3.00
C PRO A 118 12.80 9.60 -2.58
N THR A 119 11.92 9.82 -3.54
CA THR A 119 10.48 9.60 -3.39
C THR A 119 10.10 8.31 -4.13
N TYR A 120 9.24 7.49 -3.56
CA TYR A 120 8.73 6.28 -4.18
C TYR A 120 7.25 6.44 -4.50
N GLU A 121 6.84 6.07 -5.71
CA GLU A 121 5.44 5.94 -6.08
C GLU A 121 5.10 4.47 -6.21
N VAL A 122 4.09 4.04 -5.44
CA VAL A 122 3.58 2.68 -5.43
C VAL A 122 2.13 2.70 -5.92
N GLU A 123 1.83 1.91 -6.93
CA GLU A 123 0.47 1.75 -7.44
C GLU A 123 -0.03 0.32 -7.26
N SER A 124 -1.24 0.22 -6.73
CA SER A 124 -1.92 -1.05 -6.49
C SER A 124 -3.36 -1.01 -6.96
N ILE A 125 -3.88 -2.18 -7.35
CA ILE A 125 -5.30 -2.40 -7.60
C ILE A 125 -5.88 -3.26 -6.49
N GLY A 126 -7.08 -2.91 -6.01
CA GLY A 126 -7.81 -3.68 -5.02
C GLY A 126 -9.21 -4.05 -5.48
N GLY A 127 -9.63 -5.27 -5.14
CA GLY A 127 -10.97 -5.80 -5.44
C GLY A 127 -11.17 -7.12 -4.71
N LEU A 128 -12.41 -7.47 -4.38
CA LEU A 128 -12.73 -8.72 -3.65
C LEU A 128 -11.93 -8.88 -2.34
N GLN A 129 -11.70 -7.80 -1.60
CA GLN A 129 -10.83 -7.75 -0.41
C GLN A 129 -9.36 -8.18 -0.64
N GLN A 130 -8.90 -8.21 -1.88
CA GLN A 130 -7.51 -8.50 -2.23
C GLN A 130 -6.85 -7.27 -2.85
N PHE A 131 -5.53 -7.22 -2.79
CA PHE A 131 -4.71 -6.14 -3.32
C PHE A 131 -3.54 -6.71 -4.12
N TRP A 132 -3.21 -6.05 -5.23
CA TRP A 132 -2.03 -6.36 -6.03
C TRP A 132 -1.31 -5.07 -6.38
N THR A 133 -0.06 -4.97 -5.92
CA THR A 133 0.87 -3.92 -6.33
C THR A 133 1.45 -4.29 -7.68
N TYR A 134 1.26 -3.42 -8.68
CA TYR A 134 1.74 -3.65 -10.05
C TYR A 134 2.85 -2.67 -10.46
N ARG A 135 3.05 -1.60 -9.68
CA ARG A 135 4.13 -0.64 -9.87
C ARG A 135 4.69 -0.21 -8.51
N ALA A 136 6.01 -0.19 -8.42
CA ALA A 136 6.75 0.41 -7.31
C ALA A 136 8.03 1.00 -7.91
N GLU A 137 8.05 2.32 -8.09
CA GLU A 137 9.12 3.02 -8.81
C GLU A 137 9.65 4.19 -7.99
N GLN A 138 10.96 4.38 -8.04
CA GLN A 138 11.62 5.55 -7.50
C GLN A 138 11.41 6.74 -8.44
N GLN A 139 10.80 7.81 -7.94
CA GLN A 139 10.70 9.09 -8.63
C GLN A 139 11.96 9.91 -8.32
N ARG A 140 12.57 10.46 -9.38
CA ARG A 140 13.75 11.33 -9.30
C ARG A 140 13.38 12.76 -8.92
#